data_AF-A0A9P4Y4H6-F1
#
_entry.id   AF-A0A9P4Y4H6-F1
#
_cell.length_a   1.000
_cell.length_b   1.000
_cell.length_c   1.000
_cell.angle_alpha   90.00
_cell.angle_beta   90.00
_cell.angle_gamma   90.00
#
_symmetry.space_group_name_H-M   'P 1'
#
loop_
_entity.id
_entity.type
_entity.pdbx_description
1 polymer ?
#
loop_
_entity_poly.entity_id
_entity_poly.type
_entity_poly.pdbx_seq_one_letter_code
_entity_poly.pdbx_strand_id
1 'polypeptide(L)' 'CSKRFTRAYNLRSHLRTHTDERPFVCPVCGKAFALQHERERHEGLHSGERKFVCKGDLKAGGQWGCGRRFARADVLGRH' A
#
# COMPACT_ATOMS: atom_id res chain seq x y z
N CYS A 1 -16.07 9.75 -11.13
CA CYS A 1 -14.91 8.83 -11.22
C CYS A 1 -15.12 7.61 -12.15
N SER A 2 -16.29 7.39 -12.76
CA SER A 2 -16.58 6.35 -13.79
C SER A 2 -16.07 4.91 -13.52
N LYS A 3 -15.71 4.58 -12.28
CA LYS A 3 -15.26 3.24 -11.89
C LYS A 3 -16.47 2.33 -11.71
N ARG A 4 -16.39 1.11 -12.25
CA ARG A 4 -17.43 0.08 -12.11
C ARG A 4 -16.94 -1.03 -11.20
N PHE A 5 -17.81 -1.48 -10.30
CA PHE A 5 -17.51 -2.56 -9.35
C PHE A 5 -18.53 -3.67 -9.54
N THR A 6 -18.06 -4.91 -9.54
CA THR A 6 -18.91 -6.11 -9.66
C THR A 6 -19.53 -6.53 -8.33
N ARG A 7 -18.98 -6.07 -7.20
CA ARG A 7 -19.43 -6.44 -5.85
C ARG A 7 -19.86 -5.19 -5.07
N ALA A 8 -21.00 -5.28 -4.37
CA ALA A 8 -21.59 -4.17 -3.62
C ALA A 8 -20.68 -3.64 -2.50
N TYR A 9 -19.95 -4.52 -1.79
CA TYR A 9 -19.02 -4.08 -0.74
C TYR A 9 -17.84 -3.28 -1.29
N ASN A 10 -17.37 -3.60 -2.51
CA ASN A 10 -16.32 -2.84 -3.19
C ASN A 10 -16.82 -1.44 -3.58
N LEU A 11 -18.05 -1.35 -4.10
CA LEU A 11 -18.68 -0.06 -4.40
C LEU A 11 -18.83 0.78 -3.12
N ARG A 12 -19.34 0.20 -2.02
CA ARG A 12 -19.51 0.92 -0.74
C ARG A 12 -18.18 1.42 -0.19
N SER A 13 -17.14 0.57 -0.24
CA SER A 13 -15.77 0.93 0.12
C SER A 13 -15.24 2.07 -0.75
N HIS A 14 -15.49 2.02 -2.05
CA HIS A 14 -15.11 3.08 -2.98
C HIS A 14 -15.86 4.40 -2.72
N LEU A 15 -17.16 4.35 -2.39
CA LEU A 15 -17.92 5.55 -2.07
C LEU A 15 -17.34 6.30 -0.86
N ARG A 16 -16.77 5.58 0.11
CA ARG A 16 -16.02 6.19 1.23
C ARG A 16 -14.78 6.98 0.81
N THR A 17 -14.31 6.83 -0.42
CA THR A 17 -13.21 7.64 -0.96
C THR A 17 -13.67 8.98 -1.53
N HIS A 18 -14.97 9.15 -1.76
CA HIS A 18 -15.57 10.43 -2.17
C HIS A 18 -16.09 11.22 -0.96
N THR A 19 -16.46 10.52 0.10
CA THR A 19 -16.78 11.16 1.38
C THR A 19 -15.47 11.39 2.13
N ASP A 20 -15.13 12.62 2.48
CA ASP A 20 -13.92 12.94 3.26
C ASP A 20 -13.93 12.36 4.70
N GLU A 21 -14.97 11.59 5.04
CA GLU A 21 -15.05 10.82 6.28
C GLU A 21 -14.00 9.71 6.31
N ARG A 22 -12.98 9.91 7.16
CA ARG A 22 -11.89 8.96 7.39
C ARG A 22 -11.88 8.51 8.85
N PRO A 23 -12.80 7.61 9.24
CA PRO A 23 -12.95 7.19 10.63
C PRO A 23 -11.78 6.33 11.15
N PHE A 24 -10.93 5.80 10.26
CA PHE A 24 -9.84 4.90 10.64
C PHE A 24 -8.53 5.68 10.78
N VAL A 25 -8.22 6.12 11.99
CA VAL A 25 -6.99 6.88 12.28
C VAL A 25 -5.88 5.94 12.76
N CYS A 26 -4.67 6.13 12.24
CA CYS A 26 -3.48 5.44 12.73
C CYS A 26 -3.07 6.03 14.09
N PRO A 27 -2.95 5.22 15.16
CA PRO A 27 -2.57 5.67 16.49
C PRO A 27 -1.10 6.09 16.60
N VAL A 28 -0.26 5.68 15.64
CA VAL A 28 1.18 5.98 15.66
C VAL A 28 1.50 7.36 15.08
N CYS A 29 0.85 7.73 13.97
CA CYS A 29 1.16 8.98 13.25
C CYS A 29 -0.04 9.89 13.02
N GLY A 30 -1.24 9.52 13.48
CA GLY A 30 -2.46 10.30 13.32
C GLY A 30 -3.02 10.34 11.90
N LYS A 31 -2.47 9.58 10.93
CA LYS A 31 -3.01 9.55 9.56
C LYS A 31 -4.37 8.88 9.52
N ALA A 32 -5.34 9.57 8.90
CA ALA A 32 -6.70 9.08 8.72
C ALA A 32 -6.89 8.35 7.37
N PHE A 33 -7.60 7.23 7.40
CA PHE A 33 -7.92 6.37 6.27
C PHE A 33 -9.44 6.19 6.15
N ALA A 34 -9.92 6.05 4.92
CA ALA A 34 -11.34 5.77 4.63
C ALA A 34 -11.74 4.31 4.95
N LEU A 35 -10.75 3.41 5.06
CA LEU A 35 -10.95 1.97 5.19
C LEU A 35 -10.04 1.37 6.26
N GLN A 36 -10.55 0.40 7.01
CA GLN A 36 -9.83 -0.24 8.11
C GLN A 36 -8.57 -0.98 7.63
N HIS A 37 -8.69 -1.82 6.59
CA HIS A 37 -7.56 -2.58 6.06
C HIS A 37 -6.44 -1.67 5.51
N GLU A 38 -6.76 -0.45 5.07
CA GLU A 38 -5.78 0.54 4.64
C GLU A 38 -4.97 1.07 5.82
N ARG A 39 -5.63 1.37 6.95
CA ARG A 39 -4.98 1.74 8.22
C ARG A 39 -4.11 0.61 8.75
N GLU A 40 -4.62 -0.62 8.83
CA GLU A 40 -3.88 -1.79 9.34
C GLU A 40 -2.63 -2.06 8.49
N ARG A 41 -2.76 -2.01 7.17
CA ARG A 41 -1.63 -2.13 6.24
C ARG A 41 -0.62 -0.99 6.39
N HIS A 42 -1.09 0.21 6.69
CA HIS A 42 -0.23 1.36 6.98
C HIS A 42 0.51 1.19 8.31
N GLU A 43 -0.14 0.67 9.35
CA GLU A 43 0.51 0.39 10.64
C GLU A 43 1.67 -0.58 10.51
N GLY A 44 1.55 -1.57 9.62
CA GLY A 44 2.67 -2.47 9.29
C GLY A 44 3.93 -1.75 8.79
N LEU A 45 3.81 -0.53 8.23
CA LEU A 45 4.96 0.28 7.84
C LEU A 45 5.71 0.87 9.04
N HIS A 46 5.01 1.15 10.14
CA HIS A 46 5.62 1.64 11.38
C HIS A 46 6.42 0.55 12.10
N SER A 47 6.01 -0.70 11.96
CA SER A 47 6.72 -1.87 12.51
C SER A 47 8.13 -2.05 11.90
N GLY A 48 8.46 -1.34 10.82
CA GLY A 48 9.79 -1.40 10.18
C GLY A 48 10.07 -2.72 9.45
N GLU A 49 9.09 -3.62 9.40
CA GLU A 49 9.22 -4.93 8.75
C GLU A 49 9.37 -4.79 7.22
N ARG A 50 10.61 -4.76 6.75
CA ARG A 50 10.95 -4.70 5.32
C ARG A 50 11.16 -6.09 4.74
N LYS A 51 10.05 -6.79 4.50
CA LYS A 51 10.01 -8.20 4.02
C LYS A 51 10.23 -8.34 2.51
N PHE A 52 10.02 -7.28 1.73
CA PHE A 52 10.09 -7.33 0.28
C PHE A 52 11.44 -6.84 -0.20
N VAL A 53 12.24 -7.72 -0.79
CA VAL A 53 13.57 -7.37 -1.32
C VAL A 53 13.46 -7.23 -2.84
N CYS A 54 14.00 -6.15 -3.38
CA CYS A 54 14.17 -6.02 -4.82
C CYS A 54 15.17 -7.07 -5.32
N LYS A 55 14.63 -8.06 -6.03
CA LYS A 55 15.38 -9.10 -6.74
C LYS A 55 15.46 -8.83 -8.25
N GLY A 56 15.10 -7.62 -8.70
CA GLY A 56 14.86 -7.27 -10.10
C GLY A 56 15.94 -7.76 -11.07
N ASP A 57 15.45 -8.18 -12.24
CA ASP A 57 16.08 -9.04 -13.24
C ASP A 57 17.33 -8.47 -13.94
N LEU A 58 18.31 -9.36 -14.14
CA LEU A 58 19.50 -9.15 -14.95
C LEU A 58 19.14 -8.62 -16.34
N LYS A 59 19.54 -7.39 -16.68
CA LYS A 59 19.90 -7.08 -18.07
C LYS A 59 21.40 -7.11 -18.22
N ALA A 60 21.83 -7.95 -19.15
CA ALA A 60 23.21 -8.26 -19.49
C ALA A 60 24.05 -6.97 -19.65
N GLY A 61 25.17 -6.88 -18.93
CA GLY A 61 26.06 -5.71 -19.00
C GLY A 61 27.00 -5.50 -17.81
N GLY A 62 26.78 -6.20 -16.69
CA GLY A 62 27.72 -6.18 -15.56
C GLY A 62 27.34 -5.21 -14.44
N GLN A 63 27.07 -5.83 -13.28
CA GLN A 63 27.17 -5.35 -11.90
C GLN A 63 25.98 -4.69 -11.14
N TRP A 64 25.85 -5.22 -9.89
CA TRP A 64 25.10 -4.86 -8.67
C TRP A 64 23.55 -4.88 -8.69
N GLY A 65 22.99 -5.94 -8.10
CA GLY A 65 21.58 -5.99 -7.70
C GLY A 65 21.27 -4.94 -6.63
N CYS A 66 20.14 -4.24 -6.80
CA CYS A 66 19.74 -3.08 -5.99
C CYS A 66 19.66 -3.36 -4.48
N GLY A 67 19.35 -4.60 -4.06
CA GLY A 67 19.33 -5.03 -2.65
C GLY A 67 18.36 -4.27 -1.74
N ARG A 68 17.59 -3.30 -2.28
CA ARG A 68 16.69 -2.44 -1.52
C ARG A 68 15.56 -3.27 -0.91
N ARG A 69 15.32 -3.02 0.37
CA ARG A 69 14.23 -3.63 1.13
C ARG A 69 13.08 -2.66 1.26
N PHE A 70 11.90 -3.13 0.92
CA PHE A 70 10.63 -2.44 0.97
C PHE A 70 9.74 -3.10 2.02
N ALA A 71 8.94 -2.27 2.69
CA ALA A 71 7.94 -2.75 3.63
C ALA A 71 6.72 -3.35 2.92
N ARG A 72 6.52 -3.07 1.63
CA ARG A 72 5.36 -3.54 0.86
C ARG A 72 5.70 -3.92 -0.57
N ALA A 73 5.02 -4.96 -1.07
CA ALA A 73 5.15 -5.46 -2.44
C ALA A 73 4.77 -4.43 -3.52
N ASP A 74 3.72 -3.64 -3.30
CA ASP A 74 3.29 -2.63 -4.29
C ASP A 74 4.28 -1.46 -4.41
N VAL A 75 5.04 -1.18 -3.34
CA VAL A 75 6.12 -0.18 -3.37
C VAL A 75 7.33 -0.77 -4.10
N LEU A 76 7.64 -2.05 -3.89
CA LEU A 76 8.64 -2.77 -4.67
C LEU A 76 8.25 -2.85 -6.16
N GLY A 77 6.99 -3.08 -6.51
CA GLY A 77 6.56 -3.14 -7.91
C GLY A 77 6.60 -1.81 -8.67
N ARG A 78 6.68 -0.68 -7.94
CA ARG A 78 6.92 0.67 -8.51
C ARG A 78 8.39 1.07 -8.52
N HIS A 79 9.26 0.28 -7.88
CA HIS A 79 10.70 0.52 -7.76
C HIS A 79 11.45 -0.13 -8.93
#